data_AF-A0A7Y5GAU4-F1
#
_entry.id   AF-A0A7Y5GAU4-F1
#
_cell.length_a   1.000
_cell.length_b   1.000
_cell.length_c   1.000
_cell.angle_alpha   90.00
_cell.angle_beta   90.00
_cell.angle_gamma   90.00
#
_symmetry.space_group_name_H-M   'P 1'
#
loop_
_entity.id
_entity.type
_entity.pdbx_description
1 polymer ?
#
loop_
_entity_poly.entity_id
_entity_poly.type
_entity_poly.pdbx_seq_one_letter_code
_entity_poly.pdbx_strand_id
1 'polypeptide(L)'
;MKILNLANVITIGRIVLMYVLVWMLYSHDVLQRILAFFLAIAIIILDAVDGYVARKRNETSQFGGVLDITGDRIVENVFWIVFADLDIIPMWIPIFMMSRGFITDAMRSQALSKGKTAFGENTMMVTYLGKFLVSGRFMRAFYGVIKGITFPYLIFVTIFTEKVLTNADLSNLSWLIPYATQIGLMLSIFTALVSLVRGLPVVIEGRHLFANNR
;
A
#
# COMPACT_ATOMS: atom_id res chain seq x y z
N MET A 1 0.95 26.94 13.34
CA MET A 1 1.08 25.49 13.08
C MET A 1 1.77 25.33 11.72
N LYS A 2 3.01 24.79 11.66
CA LYS A 2 3.73 24.67 10.39
C LYS A 2 3.11 23.54 9.56
N ILE A 3 2.51 23.89 8.42
CA ILE A 3 1.88 22.96 7.47
C ILE A 3 2.96 22.05 6.82
N LEU A 4 4.17 22.59 6.62
CA LEU A 4 5.34 21.88 6.12
C LEU A 4 6.27 21.52 7.29
N ASN A 5 6.16 20.29 7.77
CA ASN A 5 7.16 19.64 8.61
C ASN A 5 7.88 18.55 7.80
N LEU A 6 8.96 17.99 8.34
CA LEU A 6 9.79 17.04 7.58
C LEU A 6 9.01 15.77 7.19
N ALA A 7 8.13 15.29 8.07
CA ALA A 7 7.29 14.13 7.81
C ALA A 7 6.35 14.36 6.61
N ASN A 8 5.65 15.49 6.57
CA ASN A 8 4.73 15.83 5.48
C ASN A 8 5.46 15.99 4.14
N VAL A 9 6.68 16.55 4.15
CA VAL A 9 7.51 16.65 2.93
C VAL A 9 7.89 15.26 2.42
N ILE A 10 8.22 14.32 3.30
CA ILE A 10 8.50 12.94 2.92
C ILE A 10 7.26 12.29 2.29
N THR A 11 6.07 12.43 2.90
CA THR A 11 4.82 11.86 2.36
C THR A 11 4.48 12.44 0.99
N ILE A 12 4.56 13.77 0.81
CA ILE A 12 4.33 14.41 -0.50
C ILE A 12 5.37 13.94 -1.52
N GLY A 13 6.64 13.89 -1.10
CA GLY A 13 7.73 13.35 -1.91
C GLY A 13 7.45 11.94 -2.40
N ARG A 14 6.94 11.04 -1.53
CA ARG A 14 6.54 9.68 -1.89
C ARG A 14 5.47 9.65 -2.98
N ILE A 15 4.46 10.51 -2.89
CA ILE A 15 3.40 10.61 -3.92
C ILE A 15 3.99 11.05 -5.25
N VAL A 16 4.86 12.07 -5.25
CA VAL A 16 5.52 12.54 -6.48
C VAL A 16 6.42 11.45 -7.07
N LEU A 17 7.24 10.80 -6.24
CA LEU A 17 8.10 9.69 -6.67
C LEU A 17 7.30 8.51 -7.20
N MET A 18 6.11 8.25 -6.66
CA MET A 18 5.20 7.25 -7.18
C MET A 18 4.76 7.58 -8.61
N TYR A 19 4.39 8.83 -8.91
CA TYR A 19 4.05 9.21 -10.30
C TYR A 19 5.25 9.12 -11.25
N VAL A 20 6.45 9.49 -10.79
CA VAL A 20 7.69 9.30 -11.56
C VAL A 20 7.92 7.81 -11.84
N LEU A 21 7.74 6.96 -10.84
CA LEU A 21 7.84 5.51 -10.98
C LEU A 21 6.85 4.98 -12.01
N VAL A 22 5.59 5.41 -11.95
CA VAL A 22 4.56 5.03 -12.91
C VAL A 22 4.98 5.41 -14.33
N TRP A 23 5.43 6.65 -14.53
CA TRP A 23 5.95 7.09 -15.83
C TRP A 23 7.09 6.18 -16.35
N MET A 24 8.01 5.77 -15.47
CA MET A 24 9.12 4.87 -15.82
C MET A 24 8.64 3.45 -16.17
N LEU A 25 7.58 2.93 -15.54
CA LEU A 25 7.01 1.62 -15.88
C LEU A 25 6.37 1.60 -17.27
N TYR A 26 5.73 2.70 -17.68
CA TYR A 26 5.14 2.84 -19.01
C TYR A 26 6.17 3.15 -20.10
N SER A 27 7.43 3.41 -19.74
CA SER A 27 8.49 3.52 -20.73
C SER A 27 8.81 2.16 -21.37
N HIS A 28 9.26 2.20 -22.62
CA HIS A 28 9.80 1.04 -23.36
C HIS A 28 11.31 0.84 -23.09
N ASP A 29 11.85 1.47 -22.05
CA ASP A 29 13.26 1.40 -21.71
C ASP A 29 13.46 0.50 -20.47
N VAL A 30 14.13 -0.63 -20.69
CA VAL A 30 14.47 -1.59 -19.64
C VAL A 30 15.24 -0.93 -18.50
N LEU A 31 16.11 0.05 -18.77
CA LEU A 31 16.86 0.76 -17.74
C LEU A 31 15.91 1.55 -16.83
N GLN A 32 14.91 2.22 -17.40
CA GLN A 32 13.91 2.96 -16.63
C GLN A 32 13.08 2.03 -15.75
N ARG A 33 12.70 0.85 -16.25
CA ARG A 33 11.99 -0.15 -15.43
C ARG A 33 12.86 -0.71 -14.30
N ILE A 34 14.16 -0.92 -14.53
CA ILE A 34 15.11 -1.30 -13.47
C ILE A 34 15.22 -0.20 -12.42
N LEU A 35 15.31 1.07 -12.83
CA LEU A 35 15.32 2.18 -11.89
C LEU A 35 13.99 2.29 -11.13
N ALA A 36 12.85 2.01 -11.78
CA ALA A 36 11.54 1.95 -11.15
C ALA A 36 11.47 0.86 -10.06
N PHE A 37 12.12 -0.29 -10.25
CA PHE A 37 12.23 -1.34 -9.25
C PHE A 37 12.90 -0.83 -7.96
N PHE A 38 14.06 -0.17 -8.08
CA PHE A 38 14.75 0.41 -6.93
C PHE A 38 13.95 1.56 -6.31
N LEU A 39 13.27 2.35 -7.13
CA LEU A 39 12.42 3.44 -6.68
C LEU A 39 11.21 2.92 -5.88
N ALA A 40 10.61 1.78 -6.26
CA ALA A 40 9.55 1.15 -5.48
C ALA A 40 10.01 0.79 -4.07
N ILE A 41 11.20 0.18 -3.96
CA ILE A 41 11.81 -0.16 -2.68
C ILE A 41 12.04 1.11 -1.86
N ALA A 42 12.57 2.17 -2.48
CA ALA A 42 12.79 3.45 -1.81
C ALA A 42 11.48 4.08 -1.29
N ILE A 43 10.41 4.09 -2.09
CA ILE A 43 9.09 4.62 -1.68
C ILE A 43 8.54 3.87 -0.47
N ILE A 44 8.70 2.55 -0.41
CA ILE A 44 8.24 1.71 0.70
C ILE A 44 9.12 1.90 1.94
N ILE A 45 10.41 2.13 1.78
CA ILE A 45 11.29 2.47 2.90
C ILE A 45 10.94 3.86 3.45
N LEU A 46 10.67 4.83 2.58
CA LEU A 46 10.30 6.19 2.99
C LEU A 46 9.03 6.22 3.86
N ASP A 47 8.09 5.30 3.63
CA ASP A 47 6.89 5.06 4.47
C ASP A 47 7.20 4.60 5.90
N ALA A 48 8.28 3.84 6.08
CA ALA A 48 8.72 3.49 7.40
C ALA A 48 9.43 4.67 8.09
N VAL A 49 10.10 5.50 7.29
CA VAL A 49 10.94 6.61 7.76
C VAL A 49 10.10 7.81 8.17
N ASP A 50 9.08 8.23 7.42
CA ASP A 50 8.21 9.36 7.81
C ASP A 50 7.51 9.11 9.16
N GLY A 51 6.98 7.90 9.36
CA GLY A 51 6.37 7.48 10.62
C GLY A 51 7.38 7.38 11.77
N TYR A 52 8.66 7.06 11.50
CA TYR A 52 9.72 7.12 12.50
C TYR A 52 10.08 8.58 12.86
N VAL A 53 10.27 9.44 11.86
CA VAL A 53 10.64 10.85 12.02
C VAL A 53 9.55 11.61 12.77
N ALA A 54 8.28 11.41 12.42
CA ALA A 54 7.14 12.05 13.09
C ALA A 54 7.10 11.72 14.60
N ARG A 55 7.34 10.44 14.96
CA ARG A 55 7.39 9.99 16.37
C ARG A 55 8.62 10.54 17.10
N LYS A 56 9.77 10.58 16.46
CA LYS A 56 11.02 11.05 17.08
C LYS A 56 11.03 12.56 17.32
N ARG A 57 10.36 13.32 16.47
CA ARG A 57 10.33 14.80 16.55
C ARG A 57 9.12 15.37 17.28
N ASN A 58 8.20 14.53 17.77
CA ASN A 58 6.90 14.96 18.31
C ASN A 58 6.14 15.91 17.34
N GLU A 59 6.38 15.78 16.03
CA GLU A 59 5.78 16.62 14.99
C GLU A 59 4.41 16.04 14.54
N THR A 60 3.64 15.51 15.48
CA THR A 60 2.32 14.93 15.20
C THR A 60 1.30 16.04 15.04
N SER A 61 0.99 16.39 13.79
CA SER A 61 -0.08 17.33 13.45
C SER A 61 -1.32 16.57 12.93
N GLN A 62 -2.53 17.08 13.19
CA GLN A 62 -3.75 16.49 12.62
C GLN A 62 -3.71 16.45 11.09
N PHE A 63 -3.23 17.53 10.46
CA PHE A 63 -3.05 17.60 9.01
C PHE A 63 -2.07 16.55 8.49
N GLY A 64 -0.91 16.40 9.15
CA GLY A 64 0.09 15.40 8.77
C GLY A 64 -0.43 13.96 8.89
N GLY A 65 -1.21 13.66 9.93
CA GLY A 65 -1.83 12.34 10.08
C GLY A 65 -2.85 12.02 8.98
N VAL A 66 -3.63 13.02 8.52
CA VAL A 66 -4.54 12.84 7.37
C VAL A 66 -3.74 12.64 6.08
N LEU A 67 -2.73 13.48 5.85
CA LEU A 67 -1.88 13.41 4.67
C LEU A 67 -1.16 12.06 4.54
N ASP A 68 -0.65 11.51 5.65
CA ASP A 68 -0.02 10.19 5.75
C ASP A 68 -0.98 9.07 5.31
N ILE A 69 -2.18 9.03 5.92
CA ILE A 69 -3.23 8.05 5.59
C ILE A 69 -3.67 8.17 4.13
N THR A 70 -3.84 9.39 3.63
CA THR A 70 -4.23 9.66 2.25
C THR A 70 -3.11 9.28 1.26
N GLY A 71 -1.86 9.65 1.56
CA GLY A 71 -0.70 9.33 0.73
C GLY A 71 -0.49 7.83 0.58
N ASP A 72 -0.59 7.09 1.68
CA ASP A 72 -0.55 5.62 1.67
C ASP A 72 -1.64 5.01 0.80
N ARG A 73 -2.86 5.53 0.89
CA ARG A 73 -4.00 5.04 0.12
C ARG A 73 -3.81 5.33 -1.38
N ILE A 74 -3.30 6.51 -1.72
CA ILE A 74 -3.01 6.89 -3.10
C ILE A 74 -1.93 5.98 -3.68
N VAL A 75 -0.78 5.86 -3.02
CA VAL A 75 0.34 5.04 -3.52
C VAL A 75 -0.07 3.58 -3.67
N GLU A 76 -0.76 3.00 -2.68
CA GLU A 76 -1.23 1.61 -2.75
C GLU A 76 -2.21 1.41 -3.90
N ASN A 77 -3.22 2.27 -4.05
CA ASN A 77 -4.22 2.11 -5.10
C ASN A 77 -3.64 2.32 -6.51
N VAL A 78 -2.77 3.32 -6.70
CA VAL A 78 -2.15 3.57 -8.00
C VAL A 78 -1.31 2.37 -8.44
N PHE A 79 -0.53 1.79 -7.53
CA PHE A 79 0.24 0.59 -7.85
C PHE A 79 -0.64 -0.57 -8.29
N TRP A 80 -1.73 -0.88 -7.56
CA TRP A 80 -2.64 -1.97 -7.98
C TRP A 80 -3.29 -1.71 -9.33
N ILE A 81 -3.67 -0.47 -9.62
CA ILE A 81 -4.28 -0.10 -10.91
C ILE A 81 -3.26 -0.25 -12.03
N VAL A 82 -2.05 0.29 -11.85
CA VAL A 82 -0.99 0.24 -12.87
C VAL A 82 -0.56 -1.20 -13.16
N PHE A 83 -0.41 -2.05 -12.15
CA PHE A 83 -0.09 -3.46 -12.41
C PHE A 83 -1.22 -4.23 -13.11
N ALA A 84 -2.48 -3.83 -12.91
CA ALA A 84 -3.59 -4.42 -13.64
C ALA A 84 -3.67 -3.92 -15.08
N ASP A 85 -3.39 -2.64 -15.31
CA ASP A 85 -3.33 -2.04 -16.66
C ASP A 85 -2.16 -2.60 -17.49
N LEU A 86 -1.03 -2.92 -16.84
CA LEU A 86 0.10 -3.61 -17.46
C LEU A 86 -0.12 -5.14 -17.64
N ASP A 87 -1.34 -5.64 -17.44
CA ASP A 87 -1.74 -7.05 -17.55
C ASP A 87 -0.94 -8.03 -16.67
N ILE A 88 -0.29 -7.53 -15.61
CA ILE A 88 0.49 -8.38 -14.68
C ILE A 88 -0.42 -9.06 -13.66
N ILE A 89 -1.53 -8.39 -13.29
CA ILE A 89 -2.53 -8.90 -12.36
C ILE A 89 -3.94 -8.65 -12.91
N PRO A 90 -4.94 -9.46 -12.53
CA PRO A 90 -6.30 -9.26 -12.98
C PRO A 90 -6.97 -8.06 -12.28
N MET A 91 -7.83 -7.35 -13.02
CA MET A 91 -8.51 -6.12 -12.58
C MET A 91 -9.36 -6.28 -11.30
N TRP A 92 -9.80 -7.50 -10.97
CA TRP A 92 -10.55 -7.71 -9.73
C TRP A 92 -9.72 -7.38 -8.48
N ILE A 93 -8.38 -7.50 -8.53
CA ILE A 93 -7.50 -7.19 -7.39
C ILE A 93 -7.57 -5.70 -7.04
N PRO A 94 -7.24 -4.73 -7.92
CA PRO A 94 -7.39 -3.32 -7.58
C PRO A 94 -8.81 -2.95 -7.15
N ILE A 95 -9.84 -3.45 -7.84
CA ILE A 95 -11.25 -3.22 -7.45
C ILE A 95 -11.49 -3.66 -6.00
N PHE A 96 -11.03 -4.86 -5.65
CA PHE A 96 -11.14 -5.39 -4.30
C PHE A 96 -10.35 -4.55 -3.28
N MET A 97 -9.08 -4.22 -3.59
CA MET A 97 -8.21 -3.45 -2.69
C MET A 97 -8.81 -2.06 -2.39
N MET A 98 -9.31 -1.38 -3.43
CA MET A 98 -9.96 -0.08 -3.33
C MET A 98 -11.26 -0.14 -2.53
N SER A 99 -12.16 -1.08 -2.87
CA SER A 99 -13.47 -1.22 -2.23
C SER A 99 -13.33 -1.45 -0.73
N ARG A 100 -12.49 -2.41 -0.33
CA ARG A 100 -12.17 -2.62 1.10
C ARG A 100 -11.52 -1.39 1.73
N GLY A 101 -10.62 -0.72 1.01
CA GLY A 101 -9.91 0.45 1.51
C GLY A 101 -10.88 1.56 1.90
N PHE A 102 -11.76 1.94 0.97
CA PHE A 102 -12.77 2.97 1.18
C PHE A 102 -13.76 2.61 2.28
N ILE A 103 -14.20 1.35 2.37
CA ILE A 103 -15.06 0.90 3.46
C ILE A 103 -14.35 1.10 4.81
N THR A 104 -13.08 0.68 4.93
CA THR A 104 -12.34 0.86 6.19
C THR A 104 -12.10 2.32 6.55
N ASP A 105 -11.87 3.18 5.55
CA ASP A 105 -11.63 4.61 5.77
C ASP A 105 -12.92 5.33 6.16
N ALA A 106 -14.07 4.99 5.55
CA ALA A 106 -15.37 5.52 5.94
C ALA A 106 -15.72 5.18 7.40
N MET A 107 -15.50 3.92 7.82
CA MET A 107 -15.73 3.50 9.21
C MET A 107 -14.81 4.25 10.20
N ARG A 108 -13.54 4.47 9.83
CA ARG A 108 -12.58 5.24 10.64
C ARG A 108 -12.94 6.72 10.71
N SER A 109 -13.42 7.31 9.63
CA SER A 109 -13.87 8.71 9.59
C SER A 109 -15.05 8.93 10.53
N GLN A 110 -16.01 8.01 10.56
CA GLN A 110 -17.13 8.06 11.52
C GLN A 110 -16.65 7.90 12.97
N ALA A 111 -15.68 7.02 13.21
CA ALA A 111 -15.11 6.85 14.54
C ALA A 111 -14.45 8.14 15.04
N LEU A 112 -13.69 8.81 14.16
CA LEU A 112 -13.05 10.10 14.44
C LEU A 112 -14.07 11.19 14.78
N SER A 113 -15.20 11.27 14.07
CA SER A 113 -16.26 12.26 14.38
C SER A 113 -16.93 12.03 15.73
N LYS A 114 -16.87 10.80 16.27
CA LYS A 114 -17.32 10.44 17.64
C LYS A 114 -16.22 10.52 18.69
N GLY A 115 -15.07 11.16 18.38
CA GLY A 115 -13.95 11.31 19.31
C GLY A 115 -13.14 10.04 19.55
N LYS A 116 -13.38 8.97 18.78
CA LYS A 116 -12.58 7.73 18.83
C LYS A 116 -11.39 7.87 17.88
N THR A 117 -10.24 7.37 18.29
CA THR A 117 -9.03 7.38 17.47
C THR A 117 -8.85 6.03 16.76
N ALA A 118 -7.99 5.98 15.73
CA ALA A 118 -7.59 4.71 15.14
C ALA A 118 -6.70 3.89 16.10
N PHE A 119 -5.94 4.56 16.98
CA PHE A 119 -4.92 3.99 17.86
C PHE A 119 -5.01 4.56 19.29
N GLY A 120 -4.55 3.80 20.30
CA GLY A 120 -4.48 4.25 21.70
C GLY A 120 -5.70 3.85 22.55
N GLU A 121 -5.82 4.42 23.75
CA GLU A 121 -6.89 4.08 24.71
C GLU A 121 -8.29 4.39 24.18
N ASN A 122 -8.41 5.41 23.32
CA ASN A 122 -9.66 5.79 22.65
C ASN A 122 -9.88 5.08 21.30
N THR A 123 -9.21 3.94 21.05
CA THR A 123 -9.38 3.20 19.80
C THR A 123 -10.82 2.73 19.58
N MET A 124 -11.26 2.68 18.32
CA MET A 124 -12.55 2.08 17.95
C MET A 124 -12.62 0.55 18.15
N MET A 125 -11.47 -0.11 18.31
CA MET A 125 -11.39 -1.57 18.46
C MET A 125 -11.62 -1.99 19.91
N VAL A 126 -12.57 -2.88 20.11
CA VAL A 126 -12.96 -3.42 21.41
C VAL A 126 -12.21 -4.72 21.71
N THR A 127 -12.12 -5.63 20.72
CA THR A 127 -11.55 -6.96 20.95
C THR A 127 -10.02 -6.97 20.90
N TYR A 128 -9.39 -7.93 21.59
CA TYR A 128 -7.94 -8.14 21.52
C TYR A 128 -7.47 -8.43 20.08
N LEU A 129 -8.21 -9.29 19.37
CA LEU A 129 -7.91 -9.62 17.98
C LEU A 129 -8.02 -8.40 17.06
N GLY A 130 -9.05 -7.58 17.21
CA GLY A 130 -9.20 -6.33 16.45
C GLY A 130 -8.04 -5.37 16.70
N LYS A 131 -7.65 -5.16 17.98
CA LYS A 131 -6.48 -4.33 18.34
C LYS A 131 -5.18 -4.89 17.75
N PHE A 132 -4.97 -6.19 17.79
CA PHE A 132 -3.78 -6.84 17.24
C PHE A 132 -3.72 -6.72 15.70
N LEU A 133 -4.79 -7.09 14.99
CA LEU A 133 -4.87 -7.12 13.54
C LEU A 133 -4.81 -5.72 12.90
N VAL A 134 -5.50 -4.75 13.51
CA VAL A 134 -5.63 -3.40 12.95
C VAL A 134 -4.50 -2.48 13.41
N SER A 135 -4.27 -2.44 14.73
CA SER A 135 -3.45 -1.41 15.40
C SER A 135 -2.08 -1.91 15.85
N GLY A 136 -1.87 -3.23 15.88
CA GLY A 136 -0.62 -3.87 16.27
C GLY A 136 0.58 -3.42 15.44
N ARG A 137 1.72 -3.16 16.10
CA ARG A 137 2.98 -2.81 15.42
C ARG A 137 3.45 -3.94 14.51
N PHE A 138 3.32 -5.18 14.98
CA PHE A 138 3.67 -6.38 14.23
C PHE A 138 2.86 -6.48 12.92
N MET A 139 1.53 -6.41 13.00
CA MET A 139 0.67 -6.55 11.81
C MET A 139 0.83 -5.41 10.80
N ARG A 140 1.13 -4.19 11.26
CA ARG A 140 1.48 -3.08 10.36
C ARG A 140 2.80 -3.32 9.64
N ALA A 141 3.85 -3.69 10.38
CA ALA A 141 5.15 -4.01 9.79
C ALA A 141 5.05 -5.20 8.83
N PHE A 142 4.35 -6.26 9.22
CA PHE A 142 4.12 -7.45 8.40
C PHE A 142 3.41 -7.10 7.09
N TYR A 143 2.33 -6.32 7.13
CA TYR A 143 1.64 -5.87 5.92
C TYR A 143 2.52 -4.96 5.06
N GLY A 144 3.31 -4.08 5.67
CA GLY A 144 4.30 -3.25 4.98
C GLY A 144 5.35 -4.09 4.24
N VAL A 145 5.90 -5.11 4.90
CA VAL A 145 6.87 -6.06 4.30
C VAL A 145 6.26 -6.83 3.14
N ILE A 146 5.01 -7.32 3.28
CA ILE A 146 4.32 -7.99 2.18
C ILE A 146 4.21 -7.09 0.95
N LYS A 147 3.82 -5.82 1.14
CA LYS A 147 3.80 -4.83 0.04
C LYS A 147 5.21 -4.57 -0.50
N GLY A 148 6.21 -4.48 0.39
CA GLY A 148 7.64 -4.37 0.10
C GLY A 148 8.22 -5.50 -0.74
N ILE A 149 7.61 -6.68 -0.69
CA ILE A 149 7.98 -7.82 -1.53
C ILE A 149 7.14 -7.83 -2.81
N THR A 150 5.83 -7.66 -2.68
CA THR A 150 4.87 -7.83 -3.78
C THR A 150 5.09 -6.79 -4.88
N PHE A 151 5.16 -5.51 -4.55
CA PHE A 151 5.27 -4.47 -5.59
C PHE A 151 6.60 -4.52 -6.36
N PRO A 152 7.77 -4.63 -5.71
CA PRO A 152 9.01 -4.82 -6.45
C PRO A 152 9.02 -6.13 -7.25
N TYR A 153 8.42 -7.21 -6.75
CA TYR A 153 8.31 -8.46 -7.50
C TYR A 153 7.47 -8.29 -8.78
N LEU A 154 6.34 -7.59 -8.73
CA LEU A 154 5.53 -7.32 -9.92
C LEU A 154 6.30 -6.48 -10.94
N ILE A 155 7.08 -5.49 -10.50
CA ILE A 155 7.98 -4.74 -11.39
C ILE A 155 9.06 -5.66 -11.99
N PHE A 156 9.65 -6.55 -11.18
CA PHE A 156 10.60 -7.54 -11.68
C PHE A 156 10.00 -8.42 -12.78
N VAL A 157 8.74 -8.84 -12.65
CA VAL A 157 8.05 -9.60 -13.70
C VAL A 157 7.97 -8.78 -15.01
N THR A 158 7.66 -7.48 -14.94
CA THR A 158 7.64 -6.63 -16.16
C THR A 158 9.01 -6.59 -16.85
N ILE A 159 10.09 -6.41 -16.10
CA ILE A 159 11.47 -6.36 -16.59
C ILE A 159 11.88 -7.72 -17.16
N PHE A 160 11.57 -8.80 -16.44
CA PHE A 160 11.92 -10.16 -16.83
C PHE A 160 11.25 -10.53 -18.16
N THR A 161 9.94 -10.31 -18.26
CA THR A 161 9.17 -10.57 -19.48
C THR A 161 9.72 -9.81 -20.67
N GLU A 162 9.97 -8.50 -20.52
CA GLU A 162 10.49 -7.67 -21.62
C GLU A 162 11.90 -8.11 -22.06
N LYS A 163 12.80 -8.40 -21.12
CA LYS A 163 14.16 -8.89 -21.44
C LYS A 163 14.13 -10.23 -22.15
N VAL A 164 13.30 -11.16 -21.71
CA VAL A 164 13.21 -12.51 -22.30
C VAL A 164 12.60 -12.46 -23.70
N LEU A 165 11.65 -11.56 -23.95
CA LEU A 165 11.02 -11.40 -25.27
C LEU A 165 11.89 -10.64 -26.27
N THR A 166 12.73 -9.71 -25.80
CA THR A 166 13.51 -8.82 -26.68
C THR A 166 14.94 -9.34 -26.94
N ASN A 167 15.54 -10.07 -26.00
CA ASN A 167 16.91 -10.53 -26.10
C ASN A 167 16.98 -11.99 -26.59
N ALA A 168 17.59 -12.19 -27.77
CA ALA A 168 17.71 -13.50 -28.41
C ALA A 168 18.40 -14.55 -27.50
N ASP A 169 19.40 -14.14 -26.71
CA ASP A 169 20.13 -15.05 -25.81
C ASP A 169 19.24 -15.57 -24.66
N LEU A 170 18.27 -14.76 -24.23
CA LEU A 170 17.36 -15.06 -23.12
C LEU A 170 16.07 -15.74 -23.60
N SER A 171 15.81 -15.84 -24.90
CA SER A 171 14.58 -16.40 -25.48
C SER A 171 14.28 -17.85 -25.03
N ASN A 172 15.33 -18.62 -24.73
CA ASN A 172 15.25 -19.97 -24.16
C ASN A 172 14.57 -20.01 -22.77
N LEU A 173 14.42 -18.86 -22.10
CA LEU A 173 13.76 -18.73 -20.80
C LEU A 173 12.29 -18.31 -20.90
N SER A 174 11.73 -18.17 -22.11
CA SER A 174 10.33 -17.76 -22.32
C SER A 174 9.31 -18.63 -21.59
N TRP A 175 9.59 -19.92 -21.43
CA TRP A 175 8.75 -20.85 -20.67
C TRP A 175 8.64 -20.51 -19.17
N LEU A 176 9.54 -19.69 -18.60
CA LEU A 176 9.48 -19.23 -17.20
C LEU A 176 8.51 -18.07 -16.99
N ILE A 177 8.13 -17.33 -18.04
CA ILE A 177 7.27 -16.14 -17.94
C ILE A 177 5.92 -16.46 -17.26
N PRO A 178 5.20 -17.54 -17.63
CA PRO A 178 3.93 -17.88 -16.98
C PRO A 178 4.10 -18.17 -15.48
N TYR A 179 5.18 -18.87 -15.10
CA TYR A 179 5.46 -19.19 -13.69
C TYR A 179 5.78 -17.94 -12.87
N ALA A 180 6.61 -17.03 -13.41
CA ALA A 180 6.92 -15.76 -12.76
C ALA A 180 5.65 -14.90 -12.56
N THR A 181 4.79 -14.84 -13.59
CA THR A 181 3.51 -14.13 -13.53
C THR A 181 2.56 -14.77 -12.51
N GLN A 182 2.50 -16.11 -12.45
CA GLN A 182 1.68 -16.84 -11.49
C GLN A 182 2.13 -16.61 -10.05
N ILE A 183 3.44 -16.58 -9.79
CA ILE A 183 3.97 -16.22 -8.46
C ILE A 183 3.56 -14.79 -8.09
N GLY A 184 3.65 -13.84 -9.04
CA GLY A 184 3.22 -12.46 -8.84
C GLY A 184 1.73 -12.36 -8.49
N LEU A 185 0.90 -13.15 -9.17
CA LEU A 185 -0.52 -13.27 -8.86
C LEU A 185 -0.75 -13.84 -7.46
N MET A 186 -0.05 -14.92 -7.08
CA MET A 186 -0.17 -15.51 -5.74
C MET A 186 0.22 -14.53 -4.64
N LEU A 187 1.31 -13.76 -4.82
CA LEU A 187 1.70 -12.70 -3.89
C LEU A 187 0.64 -11.59 -3.79
N SER A 188 0.04 -11.21 -4.92
CA SER A 188 -1.02 -10.20 -4.97
C SER A 188 -2.29 -10.65 -4.25
N ILE A 189 -2.72 -11.89 -4.49
CA ILE A 189 -3.85 -12.50 -3.79
C ILE A 189 -3.56 -12.60 -2.30
N PHE A 190 -2.36 -13.06 -1.92
CA PHE A 190 -1.96 -13.14 -0.52
C PHE A 190 -2.00 -11.76 0.16
N THR A 191 -1.49 -10.72 -0.51
CA THR A 191 -1.55 -9.33 -0.03
C THR A 191 -3.00 -8.87 0.16
N ALA A 192 -3.88 -9.18 -0.80
CA ALA A 192 -5.30 -8.87 -0.73
C ALA A 192 -5.97 -9.57 0.46
N LEU A 193 -5.66 -10.86 0.69
CA LEU A 193 -6.19 -11.63 1.82
C LEU A 193 -5.72 -11.07 3.17
N VAL A 194 -4.42 -10.78 3.33
CA VAL A 194 -3.93 -10.16 4.58
C VAL A 194 -4.61 -8.81 4.81
N SER A 195 -4.82 -8.03 3.75
CA SER A 195 -5.52 -6.76 3.87
C SER A 195 -6.99 -6.92 4.27
N LEU A 196 -7.66 -7.95 3.75
CA LEU A 196 -9.03 -8.30 4.15
C LEU A 196 -9.10 -8.67 5.63
N VAL A 197 -8.21 -9.55 6.09
CA VAL A 197 -8.12 -9.99 7.50
C VAL A 197 -7.92 -8.78 8.43
N ARG A 198 -7.14 -7.78 8.01
CA ARG A 198 -6.96 -6.54 8.76
C ARG A 198 -8.14 -5.58 8.65
N GLY A 199 -8.86 -5.56 7.53
CA GLY A 199 -10.01 -4.68 7.30
C GLY A 199 -11.30 -5.16 7.97
N LEU A 200 -11.52 -6.47 8.06
CA LEU A 200 -12.73 -7.09 8.61
C LEU A 200 -13.07 -6.62 10.04
N PRO A 201 -12.13 -6.60 11.01
CA PRO A 201 -12.43 -6.10 12.35
C PRO A 201 -12.92 -4.65 12.37
N VAL A 202 -12.42 -3.79 11.47
CA VAL A 202 -12.87 -2.39 11.35
C VAL A 202 -14.35 -2.31 11.03
N VAL A 203 -14.82 -3.18 10.13
CA VAL A 203 -16.21 -3.19 9.70
C VAL A 203 -17.10 -3.84 10.75
N ILE A 204 -16.68 -4.96 11.32
CA ILE A 204 -17.48 -5.73 12.29
C ILE A 204 -17.61 -4.94 13.58
N GLU A 205 -16.48 -4.52 14.16
CA GLU A 205 -16.48 -3.80 15.42
C GLU A 205 -16.99 -2.38 15.21
N GLY A 206 -16.67 -1.70 14.11
CA GLY A 206 -17.14 -0.34 13.87
C GLY A 206 -18.66 -0.15 13.77
N ARG A 207 -19.45 -1.22 13.56
CA ARG A 207 -20.93 -1.15 13.45
C ARG A 207 -21.61 -0.51 14.66
N HIS A 208 -21.10 -0.73 15.87
CA HIS A 208 -21.70 -0.13 17.08
C HIS A 208 -21.69 1.40 17.05
N LEU A 209 -20.74 2.00 16.33
CA LEU A 209 -20.65 3.45 16.17
C LEU A 209 -21.80 4.01 15.32
N PHE A 210 -22.48 3.19 14.53
CA PHE A 210 -23.63 3.59 13.71
C PHE A 210 -24.97 3.22 14.37
N ALA A 211 -24.97 2.41 15.43
CA ALA A 211 -26.18 1.87 16.03
C ALA A 211 -26.94 2.86 16.93
N ASN A 212 -26.34 3.98 17.36
CA ASN A 212 -26.93 4.92 18.33
C ASN A 212 -27.25 6.32 17.77
N ASN A 213 -28.11 6.39 16.75
CA ASN A 213 -28.78 7.63 16.33
C ASN A 213 -30.31 7.42 16.24
N ARG A 214 -30.92 6.85 17.29
CA ARG A 214 -32.37 6.97 17.55
C ARG A 214 -32.57 7.50 18.95
#